data_AF-E4ZIH3-F1
#
_entry.id   AF-E4ZIH3-F1
#
_cell.length_a   1.000
_cell.length_b   1.000
_cell.length_c   1.000
_cell.angle_alpha   90.00
_cell.angle_beta   90.00
_cell.angle_gamma   90.00
#
_symmetry.space_group_name_H-M   'P 1'
#
loop_
_entity.id
_entity.type
_entity.pdbx_description
1 polymer ?
#
loop_
_entity_poly.entity_id
_entity_poly.type
_entity_poly.pdbx_seq_one_letter_code
_entity_poly.pdbx_strand_id
1 'polypeptide(L)'
;MSTVEIALPLPVLPGGWAGDKDFKAVGQLSQAIDRNIEPVGPHFLAYARRKRHQRTFSEDERIQAQANVKKVEEEDPDDIDEPEDPVLLQREAKDWKSQDHYAVLGITRYRWRATEDQIKRAHRRKEAVRLG
;
A
#
# COMPACT_ATOMS: atom_id res chain seq x y z
N MET A 1 7.79 -11.38 0.25
CA MET A 1 8.51 -12.57 0.74
C MET A 1 9.03 -13.31 -0.48
N SER A 2 10.34 -13.36 -0.68
CA SER A 2 10.92 -14.16 -1.76
C SER A 2 10.98 -15.61 -1.31
N THR A 3 10.32 -16.51 -2.03
CA THR A 3 10.44 -17.96 -1.84
C THR A 3 11.66 -18.44 -2.62
N VAL A 4 12.52 -19.23 -1.97
CA VAL A 4 13.67 -19.86 -2.64
C VAL A 4 13.26 -21.26 -3.06
N GLU A 5 13.30 -21.53 -4.36
CA GLU A 5 13.04 -22.87 -4.92
C GLU A 5 14.36 -23.63 -5.06
N ILE A 6 14.42 -24.83 -4.49
CA ILE A 6 15.57 -25.72 -4.58
C ILE A 6 15.10 -27.02 -5.23
N ALA A 7 15.68 -27.35 -6.38
CA ALA A 7 15.38 -28.57 -7.13
C ALA A 7 16.11 -29.80 -6.55
N LEU A 8 15.97 -30.03 -5.23
CA LEU A 8 16.49 -31.21 -4.55
C LEU A 8 15.33 -31.92 -3.83
N PRO A 9 15.17 -33.24 -4.00
CA PRO A 9 14.13 -33.99 -3.32
C PRO A 9 14.43 -34.09 -1.81
N LEU A 10 13.38 -34.07 -1.01
CA LEU A 10 13.48 -34.36 0.42
C LEU A 10 13.73 -35.87 0.66
N PRO A 11 14.42 -36.25 1.75
CA PRO A 11 14.62 -37.65 2.10
C PRO A 11 13.29 -38.33 2.44
N VAL A 12 13.20 -39.63 2.17
CA VAL A 12 12.04 -40.45 2.53
C VAL A 12 11.97 -40.69 4.04
N LEU A 13 10.76 -40.75 4.58
CA LEU A 13 10.55 -41.00 6.01
C LEU A 13 10.92 -42.47 6.34
N PRO A 14 11.76 -42.71 7.36
CA PRO A 14 12.11 -44.08 7.75
C PRO A 14 10.93 -44.78 8.42
N GLY A 15 10.86 -46.11 8.24
CA GLY A 15 9.84 -46.94 8.90
C GLY A 15 9.95 -46.87 10.43
N GLY A 16 8.83 -46.65 11.11
CA GLY A 16 8.77 -46.56 12.58
C GLY A 16 9.10 -45.19 13.16
N TRP A 17 9.16 -44.13 12.33
CA TRP A 17 9.26 -42.78 12.84
C TRP A 17 7.97 -42.35 13.55
N ALA A 18 8.13 -41.84 14.78
CA ALA A 18 7.06 -41.27 15.57
C ALA A 18 7.58 -40.03 16.30
N GLY A 19 6.86 -38.91 16.16
CA GLY A 19 7.09 -37.67 16.88
C GLY A 19 5.74 -37.12 17.34
N ASP A 20 5.73 -36.36 18.43
CA ASP A 20 4.49 -35.69 18.86
C ASP A 20 4.14 -34.63 17.81
N LYS A 21 2.93 -34.70 17.25
CA LYS A 21 2.46 -33.83 16.15
C LYS A 21 3.42 -33.78 14.95
N ASP A 22 4.01 -34.91 14.58
CA ASP A 22 5.00 -35.01 13.51
C ASP A 22 6.23 -34.11 13.73
N PHE A 23 6.61 -33.89 14.98
CA PHE A 23 7.81 -33.12 15.33
C PHE A 23 8.61 -33.80 16.45
N LYS A 24 9.93 -33.79 16.30
CA LYS A 24 10.88 -34.23 17.33
C LYS A 24 11.97 -33.18 17.48
N ALA A 25 11.96 -32.46 18.60
CA ALA A 25 13.05 -31.55 18.95
C ALA A 25 14.32 -32.36 19.22
N VAL A 26 15.38 -32.12 18.44
CA VAL A 26 16.68 -32.79 18.63
C VAL A 26 17.60 -31.98 19.54
N GLY A 27 17.44 -30.65 19.57
CA GLY A 27 18.28 -29.75 20.37
C GLY A 27 17.81 -28.31 20.31
N GLN A 28 18.64 -27.40 20.82
CA GLN A 28 18.38 -25.96 20.87
C GLN A 28 19.57 -25.20 20.26
N LEU A 29 19.32 -23.97 19.80
CA LEU A 29 20.37 -23.09 19.31
C LEU A 29 21.26 -22.62 20.48
N SER A 30 22.56 -22.57 20.24
CA SER A 30 23.51 -21.96 21.17
C SER A 30 23.39 -20.42 21.16
N GLN A 31 24.07 -19.76 22.10
CA GLN A 31 24.06 -18.31 22.21
C GLN A 31 24.54 -17.65 20.91
N ALA A 32 23.78 -16.67 20.42
CA ALA A 32 24.14 -15.90 19.24
C ALA A 32 25.30 -14.93 19.52
N ILE A 33 26.02 -14.57 18.46
CA ILE A 33 27.07 -13.55 18.51
C ILE A 33 26.44 -12.18 18.24
N ASP A 34 26.59 -11.25 19.16
CA ASP A 34 26.11 -9.89 19.00
C ASP A 34 26.98 -9.12 17.99
N ARG A 35 26.32 -8.50 17.02
CA ARG A 35 26.95 -7.67 15.98
C ARG A 35 26.16 -6.40 15.77
N ASN A 36 26.87 -5.31 15.46
CA ASN A 36 26.25 -4.06 15.08
C ASN A 36 25.68 -4.18 13.66
N ILE A 37 24.50 -3.61 13.47
CA ILE A 37 23.82 -3.51 12.19
C ILE A 37 23.69 -2.04 11.80
N GLU A 38 23.76 -1.76 10.49
CA GLU A 38 23.61 -0.39 9.99
C GLU A 38 22.17 0.10 10.16
N PRO A 39 21.94 1.31 10.70
CA PRO A 39 20.61 1.82 11.03
C PRO A 39 19.89 2.42 9.81
N VAL A 40 19.85 1.68 8.70
CA VAL A 40 19.37 2.19 7.40
C VAL A 40 18.28 1.31 6.80
N GLY A 41 17.41 1.94 6.01
CA GLY A 41 16.41 1.27 5.21
C GLY A 41 15.09 0.94 5.95
N PRO A 42 14.05 0.57 5.18
CA PRO A 42 12.70 0.38 5.70
C PRO A 42 12.61 -0.77 6.71
N HIS A 43 13.41 -1.82 6.55
CA HIS A 43 13.39 -2.98 7.44
C HIS A 43 13.97 -2.68 8.83
N PHE A 44 15.02 -1.86 8.89
CA PHE A 44 15.57 -1.40 10.17
C PHE A 44 14.56 -0.52 10.90
N LEU A 45 13.91 0.41 10.18
CA LEU A 45 12.86 1.26 10.76
C LEU A 45 11.68 0.43 11.31
N ALA A 46 11.27 -0.62 10.60
CA ALA A 46 10.25 -1.55 11.08
C ALA A 46 10.71 -2.31 12.34
N TYR A 47 11.96 -2.77 12.39
CA TYR A 47 12.54 -3.37 13.59
C TYR A 47 12.55 -2.40 14.78
N ALA A 48 13.04 -1.17 14.57
CA ALA A 48 13.11 -0.15 15.61
C ALA A 48 11.71 0.23 16.15
N ARG A 49 10.72 0.33 15.25
CA ARG A 49 9.32 0.55 15.61
C ARG A 49 8.80 -0.57 16.51
N ARG A 50 8.97 -1.83 16.12
CA ARG A 50 8.57 -2.99 16.92
C ARG A 50 9.24 -3.01 18.29
N LYS A 51 10.56 -2.75 18.34
CA LYS A 51 11.33 -2.70 19.59
C LYS A 51 10.83 -1.60 20.53
N ARG A 52 10.49 -0.42 20.00
CA ARG A 52 9.96 0.71 20.79
C ARG A 52 8.57 0.43 21.35
N HIS A 53 7.72 -0.25 20.58
CA HIS A 53 6.33 -0.52 20.96
C HIS A 53 6.10 -1.89 21.60
N GLN A 54 7.14 -2.71 21.75
CA GLN A 54 7.07 -4.09 22.26
C GLN A 54 6.06 -4.97 21.49
N ARG A 55 5.92 -4.72 20.18
CA ARG A 55 4.95 -5.39 19.32
C ARG A 55 5.54 -6.62 18.66
N THR A 56 4.69 -7.62 18.45
CA THR A 56 5.02 -8.76 17.59
C THR A 56 5.02 -8.35 16.12
N PHE A 57 5.63 -9.18 15.27
CA PHE A 57 5.69 -8.92 13.83
C PHE A 57 4.29 -8.77 13.21
N SER A 58 3.40 -9.72 13.50
CA SER A 58 2.03 -9.76 12.97
C SER A 58 1.17 -8.60 13.47
N GLU A 59 1.38 -8.15 14.71
CA GLU A 59 0.68 -7.01 15.28
C GLU A 59 1.10 -5.69 14.61
N ASP A 60 2.41 -5.45 14.45
CA ASP A 60 2.90 -4.23 13.80
C ASP A 60 2.48 -4.16 12.32
N GLU A 61 2.44 -5.31 11.63
CA GLU A 61 1.95 -5.41 10.25
C GLU A 61 0.47 -5.02 10.14
N ARG A 62 -0.39 -5.51 11.04
CA ARG A 62 -1.81 -5.12 11.09
C ARG A 62 -1.98 -3.62 11.34
N ILE A 63 -1.21 -3.06 12.28
CA ILE A 63 -1.29 -1.64 12.61
C ILE A 63 -0.79 -0.77 11.46
N GLN A 64 0.27 -1.19 10.76
CA GLN A 64 0.74 -0.50 9.56
C GLN A 64 -0.29 -0.55 8.44
N ALA A 65 -0.92 -1.70 8.22
CA ALA A 65 -2.00 -1.82 7.25
C ALA A 65 -3.16 -0.89 7.59
N GLN A 66 -3.60 -0.85 8.85
CA GLN A 66 -4.64 0.07 9.32
C GLN A 66 -4.26 1.54 9.16
N ALA A 67 -3.04 1.91 9.51
CA ALA A 67 -2.57 3.29 9.36
C ALA A 67 -2.51 3.73 7.89
N ASN A 68 -2.13 2.82 6.99
CA ASN A 68 -2.13 3.09 5.55
C ASN A 68 -3.56 3.26 5.02
N VAL A 69 -4.50 2.40 5.42
CA VAL A 69 -5.92 2.53 5.04
C VAL A 69 -6.50 3.86 5.54
N LYS A 70 -6.28 4.18 6.81
CA LYS A 70 -6.75 5.45 7.39
C LYS A 70 -6.19 6.68 6.67
N LYS A 71 -4.90 6.64 6.27
CA LYS A 71 -4.28 7.72 5.50
C LYS A 71 -4.94 7.90 4.12
N VAL A 72 -5.36 6.80 3.48
CA VAL A 72 -6.10 6.85 2.21
C VAL A 72 -7.50 7.39 2.42
N GLU A 73 -8.21 6.95 3.47
CA GLU A 73 -9.58 7.41 3.76
C GLU A 73 -9.66 8.89 4.17
N GLU A 74 -8.70 9.40 4.95
CA GLU A 74 -8.61 10.84 5.28
C GLU A 74 -8.30 11.70 4.04
N GLU A 75 -7.79 11.11 2.96
CA GLU A 75 -7.56 11.80 1.69
C GLU A 75 -8.82 11.88 0.80
N ASP A 76 -9.92 11.20 1.16
CA ASP A 76 -10.98 10.82 0.21
C ASP A 76 -12.47 11.21 0.45
N PRO A 77 -12.95 12.05 1.41
CA PRO A 77 -14.42 12.20 1.52
C PRO A 77 -15.10 13.35 0.72
N ASP A 78 -14.57 14.58 0.64
CA ASP A 78 -15.50 15.73 0.54
C ASP A 78 -15.30 16.78 -0.58
N ASP A 79 -14.38 16.59 -1.52
CA ASP A 79 -13.96 17.74 -2.34
C ASP A 79 -14.58 17.90 -3.73
N ILE A 80 -15.30 16.91 -4.26
CA ILE A 80 -15.76 16.94 -5.66
C ILE A 80 -17.12 16.22 -5.83
N ASP A 81 -18.14 16.64 -5.07
CA ASP A 81 -19.53 16.22 -5.29
C ASP A 81 -20.34 17.38 -5.88
N GLU A 82 -19.86 17.91 -7.01
CA GLU A 82 -20.60 18.93 -7.77
C GLU A 82 -21.16 18.27 -9.04
N PRO A 83 -22.49 18.32 -9.28
CA PRO A 83 -23.09 17.66 -10.42
C PRO A 83 -22.55 18.25 -11.72
N GLU A 84 -21.81 17.43 -12.47
CA GLU A 84 -21.26 17.83 -13.76
C GLU A 84 -22.32 17.82 -14.85
N ASP A 85 -22.30 18.86 -15.70
CA ASP A 85 -23.17 18.96 -16.86
C ASP A 85 -22.60 18.13 -18.03
N PRO A 86 -23.29 17.06 -18.50
CA PRO A 86 -22.78 16.12 -19.50
C PRO A 86 -22.39 16.77 -20.84
N VAL A 87 -22.87 17.99 -21.11
CA VAL A 87 -22.53 18.78 -22.28
C VAL A 87 -21.06 19.27 -22.26
N LEU A 88 -20.47 19.46 -21.08
CA LEU A 88 -19.08 19.92 -20.95
C LEU A 88 -18.05 18.83 -21.28
N LEU A 89 -18.43 17.56 -21.11
CA LEU A 89 -17.59 16.39 -21.39
C LEU A 89 -17.45 16.08 -22.90
N GLN A 90 -18.42 16.53 -23.69
CA GLN A 90 -18.50 16.27 -25.14
C GLN A 90 -17.76 17.30 -26.00
N ARG A 91 -17.17 18.35 -25.40
CA ARG A 91 -16.46 19.39 -26.16
C ARG A 91 -15.14 18.87 -26.74
N GLU A 92 -14.86 19.29 -27.98
CA GLU A 92 -13.65 18.91 -28.71
C GLU A 92 -12.39 19.54 -28.10
N ALA A 93 -11.30 18.76 -28.04
CA ALA A 93 -9.99 19.21 -27.52
C ALA A 93 -9.36 20.41 -28.25
N LYS A 94 -9.95 20.81 -29.39
CA LYS A 94 -9.48 21.95 -30.21
C LYS A 94 -9.83 23.30 -29.59
N ASP A 95 -10.86 23.38 -28.74
CA ASP A 95 -11.31 24.64 -28.13
C ASP A 95 -10.93 24.76 -26.65
N TRP A 96 -9.73 24.31 -26.29
CA TRP A 96 -9.24 24.32 -24.91
C TRP A 96 -9.17 25.73 -24.30
N LYS A 97 -8.98 26.78 -25.12
CA LYS A 97 -8.84 28.16 -24.65
C LYS A 97 -10.14 28.77 -24.13
N SER A 98 -11.30 28.33 -24.62
CA SER A 98 -12.61 28.84 -24.19
C SER A 98 -13.26 27.96 -23.11
N GLN A 99 -12.64 26.82 -22.78
CA GLN A 99 -13.18 25.82 -21.88
C GLN A 99 -12.82 26.12 -20.42
N ASP A 100 -13.82 26.07 -19.54
CA ASP A 100 -13.57 26.10 -18.10
C ASP A 100 -13.03 24.75 -17.64
N HIS A 101 -11.70 24.65 -17.52
CA HIS A 101 -11.02 23.43 -17.10
C HIS A 101 -11.35 23.01 -15.67
N TYR A 102 -11.72 23.94 -14.78
CA TYR A 102 -12.09 23.59 -13.40
C TYR A 102 -13.50 23.01 -13.34
N ALA A 103 -14.42 23.53 -14.14
CA ALA A 103 -15.75 22.94 -14.32
C ALA A 103 -15.70 21.58 -15.00
N VAL A 104 -14.79 21.41 -15.96
CA VAL A 104 -14.53 20.11 -16.58
C VAL A 104 -13.86 19.14 -15.61
N LEU A 105 -13.15 19.58 -14.59
CA LEU A 105 -12.54 18.66 -13.61
C LEU A 105 -13.42 18.47 -12.35
N GLY A 106 -14.61 19.07 -12.30
CA GLY A 106 -15.50 19.03 -11.13
C GLY A 106 -14.98 19.81 -9.91
N ILE A 107 -13.88 20.56 -10.05
CA ILE A 107 -13.19 21.30 -8.97
C ILE A 107 -13.44 22.81 -9.03
N THR A 108 -14.66 23.20 -9.44
CA THR A 108 -15.14 24.59 -9.53
C THR A 108 -15.01 25.37 -8.23
N ARG A 109 -15.01 24.68 -7.08
CA ARG A 109 -14.83 25.25 -5.74
C ARG A 109 -13.39 25.69 -5.48
N TYR A 110 -12.43 24.90 -5.96
CA TYR A 110 -11.01 25.13 -5.71
C TYR A 110 -10.40 26.13 -6.69
N ARG A 111 -10.75 26.04 -7.98
CA ARG A 111 -10.18 26.88 -9.06
C ARG A 111 -8.66 27.06 -8.89
N TRP A 112 -8.18 28.30 -8.83
CA TRP A 112 -6.77 28.66 -8.68
C TRP A 112 -6.15 28.22 -7.33
N ARG A 113 -6.95 27.79 -6.35
CA ARG A 113 -6.49 27.26 -5.06
C ARG A 113 -6.34 25.74 -5.06
N ALA A 114 -6.67 25.06 -6.17
CA ALA A 114 -6.52 23.60 -6.27
C ALA A 114 -5.03 23.20 -6.17
N THR A 115 -4.74 22.19 -5.36
CA THR A 115 -3.40 21.60 -5.31
C THR A 115 -3.14 20.75 -6.55
N GLU A 116 -1.87 20.56 -6.90
CA GLU A 116 -1.49 19.74 -8.05
C GLU A 116 -2.03 18.29 -7.94
N ASP A 117 -2.05 17.75 -6.72
CA ASP A 117 -2.59 16.42 -6.44
C ASP A 117 -4.11 16.36 -6.65
N GLN A 118 -4.87 17.40 -6.25
CA GLN A 118 -6.30 17.50 -6.52
C GLN A 118 -6.60 17.51 -8.04
N ILE A 119 -5.81 18.26 -8.83
CA ILE A 119 -5.96 18.33 -10.29
C ILE A 119 -5.66 16.98 -10.95
N LYS A 120 -4.57 16.31 -10.55
CA LYS A 120 -4.19 14.98 -11.09
C LYS A 120 -5.22 13.91 -10.73
N ARG A 121 -5.76 13.92 -9.51
CA ARG A 121 -6.82 12.99 -9.09
C ARG A 121 -8.10 13.20 -9.90
N ALA A 122 -8.55 14.45 -10.03
CA ALA A 122 -9.73 14.80 -10.83
C ALA A 122 -9.58 14.35 -12.29
N HIS A 123 -8.42 14.58 -12.90
CA HIS A 123 -8.15 14.13 -14.28
C HIS A 123 -8.23 12.61 -14.43
N ARG A 124 -7.55 11.85 -13.55
CA ARG A 124 -7.57 10.37 -13.59
C ARG A 124 -8.98 9.81 -13.40
N ARG A 125 -9.77 10.41 -12.51
CA ARG A 125 -11.17 9.99 -12.30
C ARG A 125 -12.00 10.28 -13.54
N LYS A 126 -11.79 11.41 -14.20
CA LYS A 126 -12.51 11.75 -15.44
C LYS A 126 -12.18 10.83 -16.60
N GLU A 127 -10.91 10.46 -16.75
CA GLU A 127 -10.48 9.46 -17.72
C GLU A 127 -11.15 8.10 -17.45
N ALA A 128 -11.25 7.70 -16.18
CA ALA A 128 -11.95 6.46 -15.81
C ALA A 128 -13.46 6.50 -16.12
N VAL A 129 -14.13 7.64 -15.88
CA VAL A 129 -15.57 7.82 -16.20
C VAL A 129 -15.82 7.87 -17.72
N ARG A 130 -14.87 8.38 -18.51
CA ARG A 130 -15.01 8.45 -19.97
C ARG A 130 -14.84 7.09 -20.67
N LEU A 131 -14.12 6.16 -20.04
CA LEU A 131 -13.78 4.85 -20.59
C LEU A 131 -14.74 3.72 -20.16
N GLY A 132 -15.61 3.97 -19.19
CA GLY A 132 -16.70 3.07 -18.78
C GLY A 132 -18.01 3.39 -19.48
#